data_AF-A0A356FUU9-F1
#
_entry.id   AF-A0A356FUU9-F1
#
_cell.length_a   1.000
_cell.length_b   1.000
_cell.length_c   1.000
_cell.angle_alpha   90.00
_cell.angle_beta   90.00
_cell.angle_gamma   90.00
#
_symmetry.space_group_name_H-M   'P 1'
#
loop_
_entity.id
_entity.type
_entity.pdbx_description
1 polymer ?
#
loop_
_entity_poly.entity_id
_entity_poly.type
_entity_poly.pdbx_seq_one_letter_code
_entity_poly.pdbx_strand_id
1 'polypeptide(L)' 'EAKLQRMPKEKEFARKVVVVIGAGSGIGKESALRFAKDGAHVICADLNSESAQKTADEVCAEVGVG' A
#
# COMPACT_ATOMS: atom_id res chain seq x y z
N GLU A 1 7.03 -31.96 2.21
CA GLU A 1 7.92 -31.07 3.00
C GLU A 1 8.77 -30.13 2.14
N ALA A 2 9.40 -30.59 1.05
CA ALA A 2 10.28 -29.74 0.20
C ALA A 2 9.61 -28.54 -0.52
N LYS A 3 8.28 -28.47 -0.61
CA LYS A 3 7.56 -27.34 -1.23
C LYS A 3 7.32 -26.18 -0.28
N LEU A 4 7.17 -26.46 1.03
CA LEU A 4 6.90 -25.41 2.03
C LEU A 4 8.15 -24.54 2.27
N GLN A 5 9.35 -25.11 2.16
CA GLN A 5 10.63 -24.39 2.25
C GLN A 5 10.95 -23.48 1.05
N ARG A 6 10.18 -23.55 -0.05
CA ARG A 6 10.39 -22.72 -1.25
C ARG A 6 9.45 -21.51 -1.33
N MET A 7 8.64 -21.28 -0.30
CA MET A 7 7.79 -20.09 -0.27
C MET A 7 8.67 -18.86 -0.11
N PRO A 8 8.50 -17.82 -0.95
CA PRO A 8 9.21 -16.57 -0.76
C PRO A 8 8.90 -16.03 0.64
N LYS A 9 9.92 -15.44 1.27
CA LYS A 9 9.78 -14.81 2.59
C LYS A 9 8.64 -13.79 2.53
N GLU A 10 7.79 -13.82 3.56
CA GLU A 10 6.70 -12.86 3.69
C GLU A 10 7.25 -11.43 3.65
N LYS A 11 6.56 -10.56 2.90
CA LYS A 11 6.93 -9.14 2.82
C LYS A 11 6.75 -8.48 4.18
N GLU A 12 7.53 -7.44 4.45
CA GLU A 12 7.61 -6.79 5.77
C GLU A 12 6.24 -6.35 6.32
N PHE A 13 5.36 -5.84 5.45
CA PHE A 13 4.04 -5.34 5.83
C PHE A 13 2.88 -6.23 5.35
N ALA A 14 3.16 -7.47 4.97
CA ALA A 14 2.12 -8.40 4.57
C ALA A 14 1.05 -8.55 5.68
N ARG A 15 -0.22 -8.51 5.27
CA ARG A 15 -1.39 -8.64 6.16
C ARG A 15 -1.49 -7.53 7.22
N LYS A 16 -0.79 -6.41 7.03
CA LYS A 16 -0.93 -5.21 7.87
C LYS A 16 -1.86 -4.21 7.20
N VAL A 17 -2.57 -3.44 8.02
CA VAL A 17 -3.34 -2.28 7.57
C VAL A 17 -2.58 -1.04 7.97
N VAL A 18 -2.32 -0.14 7.03
CA VAL A 18 -1.58 1.10 7.22
C VAL A 18 -2.46 2.27 6.83
N VAL A 19 -2.62 3.25 7.73
CA VAL A 19 -3.31 4.51 7.44
C VAL A 19 -2.25 5.59 7.22
N VAL A 20 -2.28 6.21 6.04
CA VAL A 20 -1.37 7.31 5.71
C VAL A 20 -2.15 8.61 5.72
N ILE A 21 -1.81 9.50 6.66
CA ILE A 21 -2.40 10.84 6.77
C ILE A 21 -1.56 11.81 5.93
N GLY A 22 -2.22 12.63 5.11
CA GLY A 22 -1.56 13.47 4.11
C GLY A 22 -1.14 12.68 2.86
N ALA A 23 -1.89 11.63 2.52
CA ALA A 23 -1.56 10.73 1.41
C ALA A 23 -1.73 11.38 0.02
N GLY A 24 -2.35 12.56 -0.09
CA GLY A 24 -2.71 13.14 -1.39
C GLY A 24 -1.53 13.59 -2.25
N SER A 25 -0.33 13.77 -1.67
CA SER A 25 0.85 14.22 -2.42
C SER A 25 2.17 13.94 -1.70
N GLY A 26 3.28 14.20 -2.40
CA GLY A 26 4.63 14.22 -1.83
C GLY A 26 4.99 12.93 -1.09
N ILE A 27 5.50 13.07 0.14
CA ILE A 27 5.98 11.95 0.94
C ILE A 27 4.84 11.01 1.35
N GLY A 28 3.64 11.54 1.65
CA GLY A 28 2.51 10.71 2.03
C GLY A 28 2.10 9.78 0.90
N LYS A 29 2.03 10.30 -0.33
CA LYS A 29 1.77 9.50 -1.54
C LYS A 29 2.83 8.41 -1.75
N GLU A 30 4.11 8.77 -1.74
CA GLU A 30 5.19 7.79 -1.94
C GLU A 30 5.23 6.73 -0.82
N SER A 31 4.89 7.11 0.40
CA SER A 31 4.77 6.19 1.53
C SER A 31 3.64 5.20 1.29
N ALA A 32 2.47 5.66 0.84
CA ALA A 32 1.33 4.79 0.53
C ALA A 32 1.69 3.75 -0.55
N LEU A 33 2.35 4.18 -1.64
CA LEU A 33 2.84 3.29 -2.70
C LEU A 33 3.86 2.26 -2.16
N ARG A 34 4.80 2.71 -1.33
CA ARG A 34 5.82 1.83 -0.74
C ARG A 34 5.20 0.77 0.17
N PHE A 35 4.30 1.16 1.08
CA PHE A 35 3.63 0.21 1.97
C PHE A 35 2.81 -0.83 1.21
N ALA A 36 2.12 -0.40 0.15
CA ALA A 36 1.38 -1.31 -0.73
C ALA A 36 2.30 -2.32 -1.42
N LYS A 37 3.45 -1.86 -1.95
CA LYS A 37 4.48 -2.74 -2.55
C LYS A 37 5.02 -3.76 -1.55
N ASP A 38 5.14 -3.36 -0.28
CA ASP A 38 5.58 -4.21 0.82
C ASP A 38 4.46 -5.09 1.42
N GLY A 39 3.28 -5.13 0.77
CA GLY A 39 2.20 -6.08 1.05
C GLY A 39 1.14 -5.59 2.04
N ALA A 40 1.15 -4.31 2.40
CA ALA A 40 0.13 -3.73 3.26
C ALA A 40 -1.19 -3.47 2.52
N HIS A 41 -2.29 -3.50 3.25
CA HIS A 41 -3.53 -2.82 2.88
C HIS A 41 -3.42 -1.35 3.31
N VAL A 42 -3.55 -0.43 2.37
CA VAL A 42 -3.28 0.99 2.62
C VAL A 42 -4.56 1.80 2.55
N ILE A 43 -4.78 2.64 3.56
CA ILE A 43 -5.84 3.64 3.60
C ILE A 43 -5.20 5.01 3.33
N CYS A 44 -5.59 5.65 2.24
CA CYS A 44 -5.15 7.00 1.89
C CYS A 44 -6.10 8.01 2.55
N ALA A 45 -5.61 8.75 3.54
CA ALA A 45 -6.35 9.82 4.20
C ALA A 45 -5.71 11.18 3.90
N ASP A 46 -6.52 12.13 3.47
CA ASP A 46 -6.10 13.51 3.22
C ASP A 46 -7.26 14.45 3.51
N LEU A 47 -6.95 15.74 3.71
CA LEU A 47 -7.98 16.78 3.80
C LEU A 47 -8.72 16.91 2.46
N ASN A 48 -8.00 16.75 1.34
CA ASN A 48 -8.60 16.72 0.01
C ASN A 48 -8.90 15.27 -0.42
N SER A 49 -10.17 14.91 -0.43
CA SER A 49 -10.63 13.57 -0.79
C SER A 49 -10.30 13.17 -2.23
N GLU A 50 -10.30 14.10 -3.19
CA GLU A 50 -9.93 13.80 -4.58
C GLU A 50 -8.46 13.44 -4.72
N SER A 51 -7.60 14.14 -3.96
CA SER A 51 -6.15 13.86 -3.96
C SER A 51 -5.84 12.50 -3.31
N ALA A 52 -6.55 12.18 -2.22
CA ALA A 52 -6.49 10.87 -1.59
C ALA A 52 -6.97 9.77 -2.54
N GLN A 53 -8.11 9.98 -3.23
CA GLN A 53 -8.66 9.02 -4.18
C GLN A 53 -7.70 8.77 -5.34
N LYS A 54 -7.13 9.83 -5.94
CA LYS A 54 -6.14 9.69 -7.01
C LYS A 54 -4.94 8.84 -6.56
N THR A 55 -4.46 9.05 -5.34
CA THR A 55 -3.37 8.23 -4.80
C THR A 55 -3.79 6.78 -4.60
N ALA A 56 -5.00 6.54 -4.09
CA ALA A 56 -5.54 5.19 -3.96
C ALA A 56 -5.68 4.48 -5.32
N ASP A 57 -6.14 5.19 -6.35
CA ASP A 57 -6.24 4.66 -7.71
C ASP A 57 -4.87 4.30 -8.28
N GLU A 58 -3.86 5.14 -8.05
CA GLU A 58 -2.47 4.85 -8.44
C GLU A 58 -1.91 3.61 -7.70
N VAL A 59 -2.18 3.48 -6.39
CA VAL A 59 -1.81 2.30 -5.61
C VAL A 59 -2.48 1.04 -6.18
N CYS A 60 -3.79 1.10 -6.42
CA CYS A 60 -4.56 -0.01 -7.00
C CYS A 60 -4.06 -0.40 -8.41
N ALA A 61 -3.61 0.56 -9.21
CA ALA A 61 -3.03 0.30 -10.52
C ALA A 61 -1.69 -0.45 -10.43
N GLU A 62 -0.87 -0.19 -9.40
CA GLU A 62 0.44 -0.84 -9.23
C GLU A 62 0.37 -2.22 -8.59
N VAL A 63 -0.43 -2.40 -7.54
CA VAL A 63 -0.45 -3.65 -6.75
C VAL A 63 -1.75 -4.45 -6.85
N GLY A 64 -2.73 -3.93 -7.59
CA GLY A 64 -4.06 -4.52 -7.70
C GLY A 64 -5.02 -4.03 -6.60
N VAL A 65 -6.28 -4.40 -6.78
CA VAL A 65 -7.34 -4.09 -5.82
C VAL A 65 -7.40 -5.22 -4.78
N GLY A 66 -7.40 -4.85 -3.50
CA GLY A 66 -7.56 -5.77 -2.37
C GLY A 66 -8.99 -5.78 -1.84
#